data_AF-A0A7W1II60-F1
#
_entry.id   AF-A0A7W1II60-F1
#
_cell.length_a   1.000
_cell.length_b   1.000
_cell.length_c   1.000
_cell.angle_alpha   90.00
_cell.angle_beta   90.00
_cell.angle_gamma   90.00
#
_symmetry.space_group_name_H-M   'P 1'
#
loop_
_entity.id
_entity.type
_entity.pdbx_description
1 polymer ?
#
loop_
_entity_poly.entity_id
_entity_poly.type
_entity_poly.pdbx_seq_one_letter_code
_entity_poly.pdbx_strand_id
1 'polypeptide(L)'
;MATDAVPIVRLLLAARQTMILWRGTELTQLFNNEYLPYFGSGGRDLVALGATGEVHWADAWPIIGPEIRGVMESGESTWHEDRLVPITRNGRLESVYWTYGYTPLFESDGRVAGVLVICQDTTLRVLAVTELERVNRELDEALAQLRTSHWHIRRNQEVLPSE
;
A
#
# COMPACT_ATOMS: atom_id res chain seq x y z
N MET A 1 -28.62 1.31 22.63
CA MET A 1 -27.53 0.46 22.10
C MET A 1 -26.72 1.24 21.08
N ALA A 2 -26.02 2.32 21.49
CA ALA A 2 -25.26 3.19 20.56
C ALA A 2 -23.88 3.60 21.13
N THR A 3 -23.38 2.89 22.15
CA THR A 3 -22.31 3.39 23.02
C THR A 3 -20.90 3.02 22.53
N ASP A 4 -20.75 2.03 21.65
CA ASP A 4 -19.43 1.46 21.32
C ASP A 4 -18.70 2.19 20.17
N ALA A 5 -19.37 3.13 19.52
CA ALA A 5 -18.79 3.89 18.40
C ALA A 5 -17.87 5.05 18.84
N VAL A 6 -18.09 5.60 20.02
CA VAL A 6 -17.36 6.81 20.46
C VAL A 6 -15.87 6.54 20.69
N PRO A 7 -15.46 5.44 21.37
CA PRO A 7 -14.05 5.15 21.58
C PRO A 7 -13.28 4.91 20.28
N ILE A 8 -13.86 4.18 19.32
CA ILE A 8 -13.19 3.87 18.05
C ILE A 8 -13.03 5.10 17.17
N VAL A 9 -14.04 5.98 17.11
CA VAL A 9 -13.93 7.25 16.37
C VAL A 9 -12.92 8.18 17.05
N ARG A 10 -12.86 8.22 18.38
CA ARG A 10 -11.82 8.98 19.09
C ARG A 10 -10.42 8.44 18.80
N LEU A 11 -10.23 7.12 18.78
CA LEU A 11 -8.97 6.49 18.38
C LEU A 11 -8.59 6.90 16.95
N LEU A 12 -9.52 6.74 16.00
CA LEU A 12 -9.34 7.10 14.61
C LEU A 12 -8.85 8.56 14.48
N LEU A 13 -9.57 9.51 15.06
CA LEU A 13 -9.27 10.93 14.94
C LEU A 13 -8.00 11.36 15.68
N ALA A 14 -7.61 10.67 16.76
CA ALA A 14 -6.41 10.98 17.54
C ALA A 14 -5.15 10.31 16.99
N ALA A 15 -5.29 9.25 16.20
CA ALA A 15 -4.17 8.50 15.66
C ALA A 15 -3.34 9.32 14.67
N ARG A 16 -2.02 9.06 14.69
CA ARG A 16 -1.04 9.64 13.76
C ARG A 16 -0.65 8.70 12.62
N GLN A 17 -1.12 7.47 12.66
CA GLN A 17 -1.04 6.54 11.56
C GLN A 17 -2.19 6.83 10.58
N THR A 18 -1.99 6.60 9.29
CA THR A 18 -3.07 6.74 8.30
C THR A 18 -4.15 5.71 8.58
N MET A 19 -5.36 6.17 8.90
CA MET A 19 -6.47 5.28 9.26
C MET A 19 -7.76 5.65 8.53
N ILE A 20 -8.51 4.62 8.15
CA ILE A 20 -9.87 4.71 7.61
C ILE A 20 -10.72 3.61 8.23
N LEU A 21 -11.98 3.91 8.51
CA LEU A 21 -12.98 3.02 9.07
C LEU A 21 -14.14 2.94 8.08
N TRP A 22 -14.44 1.72 7.64
CA TRP A 22 -15.61 1.37 6.85
C TRP A 22 -16.71 0.90 7.78
N ARG A 23 -17.84 1.60 7.85
CA ARG A 23 -18.91 1.26 8.79
C ARG A 23 -20.22 0.90 8.09
N GLY A 24 -20.91 -0.08 8.68
CA GLY A 24 -22.23 -0.50 8.25
C GLY A 24 -22.22 -1.28 6.94
N THR A 25 -23.41 -1.69 6.50
CA THR A 25 -23.60 -2.46 5.27
C THR A 25 -23.28 -1.64 4.01
N GLU A 26 -23.41 -0.32 4.08
CA GLU A 26 -23.09 0.59 2.99
C GLU A 26 -21.60 0.95 2.94
N LEU A 27 -20.77 0.45 3.86
CA LEU A 27 -19.34 0.73 3.94
C LEU A 27 -19.06 2.24 3.85
N THR A 28 -19.71 2.98 4.75
CA THR A 28 -19.53 4.42 4.89
C THR A 28 -18.14 4.71 5.45
N GLN A 29 -17.36 5.58 4.81
CA GLN A 29 -16.01 5.90 5.27
C GLN A 29 -15.95 7.01 6.32
N LEU A 30 -15.12 6.76 7.32
CA LEU A 30 -14.62 7.73 8.29
C LEU A 30 -13.09 7.64 8.28
N PHE A 31 -12.36 8.74 8.20
CA PHE A 31 -10.89 8.72 8.16
C PHE A 31 -10.30 9.85 8.99
N ASN A 32 -9.01 9.75 9.31
CA ASN A 32 -8.29 10.78 10.04
C ASN A 32 -7.55 11.75 9.10
N ASN A 33 -6.99 12.82 9.67
CA ASN A 33 -6.31 13.85 8.90
C ASN A 33 -5.09 13.32 8.12
N GLU A 34 -4.44 12.28 8.62
CA GLU A 34 -3.28 11.66 7.96
C GLU A 34 -3.68 10.96 6.63
N TYR A 35 -4.98 10.73 6.41
CA TYR A 35 -5.51 10.22 5.15
C TYR A 35 -5.63 11.29 4.05
N LEU A 36 -5.71 12.58 4.43
CA LEU A 36 -6.00 13.67 3.49
C LEU A 36 -5.05 13.76 2.27
N PRO A 37 -3.72 13.56 2.40
CA PRO A 37 -2.80 13.65 1.27
C PRO A 37 -3.09 12.66 0.13
N TYR A 38 -3.82 11.58 0.39
CA TYR A 38 -4.15 10.56 -0.60
C TYR A 38 -5.36 10.93 -1.47
N PHE A 39 -6.18 11.90 -1.04
CA PHE A 39 -7.27 12.45 -1.87
C PHE A 39 -6.79 13.43 -2.93
N GLY A 40 -5.59 14.02 -2.74
CA GLY A 40 -5.06 15.07 -3.60
C GLY A 40 -5.70 16.45 -3.35
N SER A 41 -5.34 17.43 -4.17
CA SER A 41 -5.73 18.84 -4.03
C SER A 41 -7.08 19.20 -4.69
N GLY A 42 -7.84 18.21 -5.14
CA GLY A 42 -9.07 18.40 -5.94
C GLY A 42 -10.38 18.54 -5.15
N GLY A 43 -10.34 18.74 -3.83
CA GLY A 43 -11.55 18.85 -3.00
C GLY A 43 -12.33 17.55 -2.82
N ARG A 44 -11.72 16.40 -3.16
CA ARG A 44 -12.32 15.06 -2.98
C ARG A 44 -12.57 14.74 -1.51
N ASP A 45 -11.76 15.30 -0.62
CA ASP A 45 -11.85 15.19 0.83
C ASP A 45 -13.19 15.73 1.39
N LEU A 46 -13.70 16.84 0.84
CA LEU A 46 -14.95 17.49 1.30
C LEU A 46 -16.19 16.63 1.10
N VAL A 47 -16.15 15.69 0.14
CA VAL A 47 -17.23 14.74 -0.15
C VAL A 47 -16.86 13.31 0.24
N ALA A 48 -15.65 13.09 0.77
CA ALA A 48 -15.20 11.76 1.15
C ALA A 48 -15.82 11.32 2.48
N LEU A 49 -15.86 12.21 3.47
CA LEU A 49 -16.37 11.86 4.80
C LEU A 49 -17.86 11.50 4.72
N GLY A 50 -18.20 10.28 5.12
CA GLY A 50 -19.59 9.80 5.06
C GLY A 50 -20.04 9.29 3.68
N ALA A 51 -19.17 9.28 2.67
CA ALA A 51 -19.48 8.66 1.38
C ALA A 51 -19.29 7.14 1.41
N THR A 52 -19.97 6.46 0.49
CA THR A 52 -19.77 5.03 0.21
C THR A 52 -18.41 4.79 -0.43
N GLY A 53 -17.67 3.81 0.10
CA GLY A 53 -16.34 3.46 -0.40
C GLY A 53 -16.28 3.14 -1.88
N GLU A 54 -17.28 2.41 -2.39
CA GLU A 54 -17.36 2.01 -3.80
C GLU A 54 -17.36 3.20 -4.77
N VAL A 55 -18.12 4.25 -4.43
CA VAL A 55 -18.23 5.45 -5.26
C VAL A 55 -16.93 6.25 -5.17
N HIS A 56 -16.37 6.38 -3.97
CA HIS A 56 -15.19 7.20 -3.76
C HIS A 56 -13.90 6.53 -4.26
N TRP A 57 -13.78 5.23 -4.12
CA TRP A 57 -12.56 4.48 -4.44
C TRP A 57 -12.72 3.64 -5.69
N ALA A 58 -13.52 4.07 -6.66
CA ALA A 58 -13.86 3.29 -7.86
C ALA A 58 -12.65 2.61 -8.54
N ASP A 59 -11.50 3.28 -8.61
CA ASP A 59 -10.26 2.72 -9.20
C ASP A 59 -9.64 1.59 -8.36
N ALA A 60 -9.66 1.73 -7.04
CA ALA A 60 -9.09 0.77 -6.09
C ALA A 60 -10.10 -0.31 -5.65
N TRP A 61 -11.41 -0.04 -5.80
CA TRP A 61 -12.50 -0.87 -5.29
C TRP A 61 -12.49 -2.31 -5.79
N PRO A 62 -12.14 -2.61 -7.05
CA PRO A 62 -12.02 -3.99 -7.51
C PRO A 62 -11.00 -4.81 -6.69
N ILE A 63 -10.04 -4.14 -6.05
CA ILE A 63 -9.03 -4.75 -5.18
C ILE A 63 -9.49 -4.75 -3.72
N ILE A 64 -9.81 -3.58 -3.17
CA ILE A 64 -10.06 -3.43 -1.72
C ILE A 64 -11.47 -3.84 -1.30
N GLY A 65 -12.47 -3.69 -2.17
CA GLY A 65 -13.87 -3.95 -1.86
C GLY A 65 -14.16 -5.42 -1.50
N PRO A 66 -13.67 -6.40 -2.28
CA PRO A 66 -13.78 -7.82 -1.93
C PRO A 66 -13.12 -8.15 -0.58
N GLU A 67 -12.00 -7.52 -0.24
CA GLU A 67 -11.26 -7.78 1.00
C GLU A 67 -12.00 -7.25 2.22
N ILE A 68 -12.52 -6.03 2.12
CA ILE A 68 -13.36 -5.43 3.18
C ILE A 68 -14.60 -6.30 3.39
N ARG A 69 -15.27 -6.74 2.31
CA ARG A 69 -16.43 -7.64 2.41
C ARG A 69 -16.07 -8.99 3.03
N GLY A 70 -14.93 -9.57 2.64
CA GLY A 70 -14.43 -10.80 3.24
C GLY A 70 -14.27 -10.68 4.76
N VAL A 71 -13.68 -9.59 5.24
CA VAL A 71 -13.51 -9.31 6.69
C VAL A 71 -14.87 -9.07 7.38
N MET A 72 -15.79 -8.36 6.72
CA MET A 72 -17.16 -8.16 7.24
C MET A 72 -17.92 -9.48 7.39
N GLU A 73 -17.70 -10.45 6.49
CA GLU A 73 -18.37 -11.75 6.48
C GLU A 73 -17.71 -12.76 7.43
N SER A 74 -16.37 -12.82 7.44
CA SER A 74 -15.62 -13.81 8.23
C SER A 74 -15.34 -13.38 9.66
N GLY A 75 -15.22 -12.07 9.91
CA GLY A 75 -14.68 -11.55 11.17
C GLY A 75 -13.18 -11.84 11.36
N GLU A 76 -12.46 -12.19 10.30
CA GLU A 76 -11.02 -12.46 10.34
C GLU A 76 -10.23 -11.26 9.81
N SER A 77 -9.13 -10.91 10.49
CA SER A 77 -8.26 -9.81 10.05
C SER A 77 -7.36 -10.23 8.88
N THR A 78 -6.98 -9.28 8.03
CA THR A 78 -5.99 -9.52 6.96
C THR A 78 -4.83 -8.53 7.04
N TRP A 79 -3.72 -8.89 6.40
CA TRP A 79 -2.52 -8.06 6.30
C TRP A 79 -1.90 -8.19 4.90
N HIS A 80 -1.46 -7.07 4.35
CA HIS A 80 -0.85 -6.98 3.03
C HIS A 80 0.38 -6.07 3.10
N GLU A 81 1.48 -6.50 2.48
CA GLU A 81 2.75 -5.77 2.44
C GLU A 81 3.08 -5.39 1.00
N ASP A 82 3.51 -4.13 0.81
CA ASP A 82 4.01 -3.61 -0.46
C ASP A 82 3.13 -3.97 -1.66
N ARG A 83 1.81 -3.90 -1.47
CA ARG A 83 0.86 -4.25 -2.51
C ARG A 83 0.57 -3.05 -3.38
N LEU A 84 0.68 -3.24 -4.69
CA LEU A 84 0.27 -2.23 -5.67
C LEU A 84 -1.26 -2.07 -5.65
N VAL A 85 -1.74 -0.93 -5.20
CA VAL A 85 -3.15 -0.52 -5.26
C VAL A 85 -3.22 0.87 -5.91
N PRO A 86 -3.57 0.94 -7.20
CA PRO A 86 -3.66 2.21 -7.91
C PRO A 86 -4.75 3.11 -7.34
N ILE A 87 -4.47 4.41 -7.25
CA ILE A 87 -5.45 5.41 -6.83
C ILE A 87 -5.43 6.62 -7.77
N THR A 88 -6.60 7.21 -8.03
CA THR A 88 -6.66 8.49 -8.74
C THR A 88 -6.48 9.65 -7.78
N ARG A 89 -5.39 10.39 -7.97
CA ARG A 89 -5.07 11.61 -7.23
C ARG A 89 -4.74 12.73 -8.22
N ASN A 90 -5.24 13.94 -7.97
CA ASN A 90 -5.01 15.10 -8.84
C ASN A 90 -5.36 14.85 -10.32
N GLY A 91 -6.42 14.07 -10.58
CA GLY A 91 -6.87 13.74 -11.93
C GLY A 91 -6.01 12.73 -12.68
N ARG A 92 -5.04 12.08 -12.02
CA ARG A 92 -4.17 11.08 -12.61
C ARG A 92 -4.20 9.79 -11.81
N LEU A 93 -4.24 8.66 -12.52
CA LEU A 93 -4.07 7.35 -11.91
C LEU A 93 -2.58 7.17 -11.53
N GLU A 94 -2.32 6.93 -10.26
CA GLU A 94 -0.98 6.73 -9.72
C GLU A 94 -0.82 5.29 -9.24
N SER A 95 0.29 4.66 -9.59
CA SER A 95 0.71 3.38 -9.02
C SER A 95 1.27 3.63 -7.63
N VAL A 96 0.51 3.23 -6.60
CA VAL A 96 0.89 3.40 -5.20
C VAL A 96 1.02 2.04 -4.54
N TYR A 97 2.12 1.82 -3.82
CA TYR A 97 2.36 0.63 -3.03
C TYR A 97 1.93 0.87 -1.60
N TRP A 98 1.20 -0.08 -1.04
CA TRP A 98 0.60 0.02 0.29
C TRP A 98 0.97 -1.18 1.15
N THR A 99 1.33 -0.89 2.39
CA THR A 99 1.28 -1.86 3.49
C THR A 99 0.08 -1.53 4.35
N TYR A 100 -0.85 -2.47 4.52
CA TYR A 100 -2.12 -2.23 5.22
C TYR A 100 -2.71 -3.49 5.83
N GLY A 101 -3.55 -3.28 6.84
CA GLY A 101 -4.33 -4.35 7.47
C GLY A 101 -5.80 -3.98 7.63
N TYR A 102 -6.67 -4.97 7.44
CA TYR A 102 -8.09 -4.87 7.75
C TYR A 102 -8.38 -5.56 9.08
N THR A 103 -9.01 -4.85 10.02
CA THR A 103 -9.38 -5.35 11.33
C THR A 103 -10.88 -5.17 11.55
N PRO A 104 -11.64 -6.24 11.83
CA PRO A 104 -13.07 -6.14 12.08
C PRO A 104 -13.35 -5.42 13.39
N LEU A 105 -14.37 -4.57 13.38
CA LEU A 105 -14.94 -3.95 14.56
C LEU A 105 -16.18 -4.74 14.98
N PHE A 106 -16.14 -5.38 16.14
CA PHE A 106 -17.25 -6.15 16.68
C PHE A 106 -18.19 -5.29 17.53
N GLU A 107 -19.50 -5.52 17.43
CA GLU A 107 -20.48 -5.06 18.40
C GLU A 107 -20.59 -6.04 19.57
N SER A 108 -21.29 -5.63 20.63
CA SER A 108 -21.51 -6.44 21.83
C SER A 108 -22.21 -7.79 21.57
N ASP A 109 -22.92 -7.93 20.46
CA ASP A 109 -23.60 -9.16 20.04
C ASP A 109 -22.72 -10.09 19.18
N GLY A 110 -21.47 -9.70 18.93
CA GLY A 110 -20.51 -10.45 18.12
C GLY A 110 -20.62 -10.20 16.60
N ARG A 111 -21.55 -9.37 16.13
CA ARG A 111 -21.59 -8.98 14.71
C ARG A 111 -20.45 -8.02 14.36
N VAL A 112 -19.95 -8.12 13.13
CA VAL A 112 -19.01 -7.14 12.58
C VAL A 112 -19.79 -5.89 12.15
N ALA A 113 -19.56 -4.77 12.83
CA ALA A 113 -20.15 -3.46 12.53
C ALA A 113 -19.38 -2.66 11.47
N GLY A 114 -18.14 -3.04 11.19
CA GLY A 114 -17.27 -2.34 10.27
C GLY A 114 -15.87 -2.92 10.23
N VAL A 115 -15.01 -2.27 9.43
CA VAL A 115 -13.61 -2.64 9.26
C VAL A 115 -12.74 -1.41 9.47
N LEU A 116 -11.88 -1.45 10.47
CA LEU A 116 -10.81 -0.49 10.64
C LEU A 116 -9.64 -0.88 9.74
N VAL A 117 -9.07 0.12 9.07
CA VAL A 117 -7.90 -0.04 8.21
C VAL A 117 -6.81 0.88 8.71
N ILE A 118 -5.63 0.32 8.89
CA ILE A 118 -4.40 1.07 9.13
C ILE A 118 -3.51 0.82 7.92
N CYS A 119 -3.02 1.89 7.30
CA CYS A 119 -2.25 1.78 6.06
C CYS A 119 -1.04 2.72 6.04
N GLN A 120 -0.10 2.40 5.16
CA GLN A 120 1.09 3.19 4.93
C GLN A 120 1.45 3.13 3.44
N ASP A 121 1.68 4.29 2.84
CA ASP A 121 2.29 4.39 1.51
C ASP A 121 3.77 4.01 1.59
N THR A 122 4.13 2.94 0.88
CA THR A 122 5.48 2.40 0.81
C THR A 122 6.12 2.58 -0.56
N THR A 123 5.48 3.37 -1.45
CA THR A 123 5.91 3.58 -2.84
C THR A 123 7.36 4.01 -2.93
N LEU A 124 7.76 5.04 -2.20
CA LEU A 124 9.15 5.53 -2.21
C LEU A 124 10.14 4.44 -1.79
N ARG A 125 9.79 3.63 -0.78
CA ARG A 125 10.62 2.52 -0.32
C ARG A 125 10.74 1.44 -1.37
N VAL A 126 9.61 0.99 -1.94
CA VAL A 126 9.58 -0.07 -2.97
C VAL A 126 10.36 0.36 -4.21
N LEU A 127 10.18 1.61 -4.67
CA LEU A 127 10.92 2.13 -5.82
C LEU A 127 12.42 2.24 -5.54
N ALA A 128 12.81 2.72 -4.35
CA ALA A 128 14.23 2.82 -3.98
C ALA A 128 14.92 1.45 -3.92
N VAL A 129 14.24 0.45 -3.33
CA VAL A 129 14.77 -0.94 -3.28
C VAL A 129 14.89 -1.51 -4.70
N THR A 130 13.86 -1.35 -5.53
CA THR A 130 13.84 -1.83 -6.91
C THR A 130 14.99 -1.23 -7.73
N GLU A 131 15.24 0.07 -7.58
CA GLU A 131 16.32 0.76 -8.28
C GLU A 131 17.70 0.35 -7.76
N LEU A 132 17.87 0.19 -6.45
CA LEU A 132 19.11 -0.32 -5.86
C LEU A 132 19.45 -1.71 -6.39
N GLU A 133 18.45 -2.60 -6.44
CA GLU A 133 18.62 -3.93 -7.00
C GLU A 133 18.98 -3.91 -8.49
N ARG A 134 18.37 -3.01 -9.27
CA ARG A 134 18.70 -2.83 -10.69
C ARG A 134 20.16 -2.42 -10.86
N VAL A 135 20.60 -1.39 -10.13
CA VAL A 135 21.97 -0.88 -10.22
C VAL A 135 22.99 -1.91 -9.75
N ASN A 136 22.70 -2.67 -8.68
CA ASN A 136 23.58 -3.74 -8.23
C ASN A 136 23.74 -4.85 -9.28
N ARG A 137 22.65 -5.25 -9.95
CA ARG A 137 22.73 -6.23 -11.05
C ARG A 137 23.60 -5.73 -12.20
N GLU A 138 23.44 -4.47 -12.59
CA GLU A 138 24.25 -3.87 -13.66
C GLU A 138 25.74 -3.82 -13.30
N LEU A 139 26.06 -3.51 -12.04
CA LEU A 139 27.44 -3.54 -11.55
C LEU A 139 28.03 -4.96 -11.58
N ASP A 140 27.28 -5.96 -11.13
CA ASP A 140 27.72 -7.36 -11.12
C ASP A 140 27.98 -7.87 -12.55
N GLU A 141 27.12 -7.52 -13.51
CA GLU A 141 27.30 -7.84 -14.92
C GLU A 141 28.55 -7.18 -15.51
N ALA A 142 28.77 -5.90 -15.22
CA ALA A 142 29.96 -5.18 -15.68
C ALA A 142 31.26 -5.77 -15.09
N LEU A 143 31.26 -6.13 -13.80
CA LEU A 143 32.40 -6.78 -13.15
C LEU A 143 32.69 -8.17 -13.76
N ALA A 144 31.65 -8.94 -14.08
CA ALA A 144 31.80 -10.24 -14.74
C ALA A 144 32.41 -10.11 -16.16
N GLN A 145 32.00 -9.10 -16.92
CA GLN A 145 32.56 -8.79 -18.23
C GLN A 145 34.03 -8.36 -18.15
N LEU A 146 34.38 -7.51 -17.17
CA LEU A 146 35.76 -7.08 -16.95
C LEU A 146 36.67 -8.24 -16.54
N ARG A 147 36.21 -9.11 -15.64
CA ARG A 147 36.97 -10.33 -15.25
C ARG A 147 37.22 -11.24 -16.45
N THR A 148 36.19 -11.47 -17.26
CA THR A 148 36.30 -12.26 -18.49
C THR A 148 37.29 -11.64 -19.47
N SER A 149 37.21 -10.32 -19.69
CA SER A 149 38.13 -9.59 -20.59
C SER A 149 39.57 -9.66 -20.08
N HIS A 150 39.77 -9.43 -18.79
CA HIS A 150 41.09 -9.50 -18.15
C HIS A 150 41.69 -10.91 -18.23
N TRP A 151 40.88 -11.96 -18.03
CA TRP A 151 41.32 -13.34 -18.21
C TRP A 151 41.83 -13.60 -19.65
N HIS A 152 41.09 -13.15 -20.67
CA HIS A 152 41.50 -13.32 -22.07
C HIS A 152 42.81 -12.57 -22.39
N ILE A 153 42.96 -11.33 -21.90
CA ILE A 153 44.18 -10.55 -22.10
C ILE A 153 45.40 -11.25 -21.49
N ARG A 154 45.29 -11.66 -20.22
CA ARG A 154 46.39 -12.33 -19.51
C ARG A 154 46.79 -13.65 -20.18
N ARG A 155 45.80 -14.45 -20.57
CA ARG A 155 46.06 -15.71 -21.28
C ARG A 155 46.77 -15.49 -22.62
N ASN A 156 46.43 -14.45 -23.37
CA ASN A 156 47.09 -14.16 -24.65
C ASN A 156 48.55 -13.68 -24.48
N GLN A 157 48.87 -13.00 -23.37
CA GLN A 157 50.24 -12.58 -23.07
C GLN A 157 51.15 -13.74 -22.63
N GLU A 158 50.60 -14.76 -21.95
CA GLU A 158 51.36 -15.95 -21.52
C GLU A 158 51.66 -16.94 -22.68
N VAL A 159 51.06 -16.76 -23.86
CA VAL A 159 51.21 -17.65 -25.04
C VAL A 159 52.17 -17.11 -26.11
N LEU A 160 52.71 -15.90 -25.95
CA LEU A 160 53.72 -15.37 -26.87
C LEU A 160 55.06 -16.10 -26.66
N PRO A 161 55.66 -16.73 -27.69
CA PRO A 161 56.92 -17.45 -27.54
C PRO A 161 58.04 -16.47 -27.19
N SER A 162 58.89 -16.83 -26.23
CA SER A 162 60.18 -16.18 -26.06
C SER A 162 61.03 -16.44 -27.31
N GLU A 163 61.40 -15.37 -28.03
CA GLU A 163 62.40 -15.40 -29.10
C GLU A 163 63.78 -15.89 -28.63
#